data_AF-A0A0F9P317-F1
#
_entry.id   AF-A0A0F9P317-F1
#
_cell.length_a   1.000
_cell.length_b   1.000
_cell.length_c   1.000
_cell.angle_alpha   90.00
_cell.angle_beta   90.00
_cell.angle_gamma   90.00
#
_symmetry.space_group_name_H-M   'P 1'
#
loop_
_entity.id
_entity.type
_entity.pdbx_description
1 polymer ?
#
loop_
_entity_poly.entity_id
_entity_poly.type
_entity_poly.pdbx_seq_one_letter_code
_entity_poly.pdbx_strand_id
1 'polypeptide(L)' 'MAEMERCCPYCGEEVEGLEVIAKELVTDGESWRFAETTSNIILCQECRCEMDTGDLAGLGVPNEVVASLGRTATI' A
#
# COMPACT_ATOMS: atom_id res chain seq x y z
N MET A 1 21.89 0.38 -19.77
CA MET A 1 21.48 -0.53 -18.70
C MET A 1 20.00 -0.31 -18.59
N ALA A 2 19.16 -1.30 -18.92
CA ALA A 2 17.71 -1.10 -18.82
C ALA A 2 17.39 -0.84 -17.35
N GLU A 3 17.02 0.39 -17.03
CA GLU A 3 16.34 0.68 -15.77
C GLU A 3 15.11 -0.21 -15.79
N MET A 4 15.02 -1.16 -14.85
CA MET A 4 13.81 -1.94 -14.70
C MET A 4 12.75 -0.96 -14.22
N GLU A 5 11.97 -0.45 -15.18
CA GLU A 5 10.85 0.47 -14.94
C GLU A 5 9.96 -0.20 -13.88
N ARG A 6 9.90 0.40 -12.69
CA ARG A 6 9.09 -0.11 -11.58
C ARG A 6 7.64 0.27 -11.85
N CYS A 7 7.06 -0.27 -12.92
CA CYS A 7 5.71 0.07 -13.31
C CYS A 7 4.69 -0.57 -12.38
N CYS A 8 3.67 0.21 -12.02
CA CYS A 8 2.51 -0.28 -11.29
C CYS A 8 1.80 -1.34 -12.15
N PRO A 9 1.50 -2.54 -11.61
CA PRO A 9 0.80 -3.59 -12.35
C PRO A 9 -0.64 -3.21 -12.71
N TYR A 10 -1.21 -2.17 -12.07
CA TYR A 10 -2.58 -1.75 -12.27
C TYR A 10 -2.74 -0.60 -13.27
N CYS A 11 -1.93 0.46 -13.17
CA CYS A 11 -2.01 1.60 -14.09
C CYS A 11 -0.92 1.62 -15.17
N GLY A 12 0.14 0.82 -15.02
CA GLY A 12 1.27 0.79 -15.95
C GLY A 12 2.22 1.97 -15.82
N GLU A 13 1.93 2.95 -14.95
CA GLU A 13 2.80 4.10 -14.71
C GLU A 13 3.99 3.73 -13.83
N GLU A 14 5.11 4.43 -14.02
CA GLU A 14 6.30 4.26 -13.19
C GLU A 14 5.99 4.65 -11.75
N VAL A 15 6.29 3.74 -10.81
CA VAL A 15 6.07 3.95 -9.39
C VAL A 15 7.26 4.72 -8.82
N GLU A 16 7.04 6.02 -8.62
CA GLU A 16 7.99 6.88 -7.89
C GLU A 16 7.87 6.73 -6.37
N GLY A 17 6.70 6.28 -5.87
CA GLY A 17 6.40 6.17 -4.45
C GLY A 17 5.19 5.29 -4.13
N LEU A 18 5.11 4.86 -2.88
CA LEU A 18 3.99 4.07 -2.32
C LEU A 18 3.41 4.81 -1.11
N GLU A 19 2.09 4.88 -1.05
CA GLU A 19 1.36 5.46 0.09
C GLU A 19 0.96 4.34 1.06
N VAL A 20 1.25 4.51 2.36
CA VAL A 20 0.85 3.55 3.40
C VAL A 20 -0.22 4.18 4.27
N ILE A 21 -1.43 3.65 4.20
CA ILE A 21 -2.56 4.08 5.01
C ILE A 21 -2.68 3.18 6.24
N ALA A 22 -2.31 3.72 7.40
CA ALA A 22 -2.43 3.02 8.67
C ALA A 22 -3.81 3.22 9.34
N LYS A 23 -4.61 4.19 8.89
CA LYS A 23 -5.93 4.50 9.46
C LYS A 23 -6.90 4.91 8.36
N GLU A 24 -7.93 4.08 8.17
CA GLU A 24 -9.04 4.40 7.28
C GLU A 24 -10.22 4.96 8.08
N LEU A 25 -10.83 6.04 7.57
CA LEU A 25 -12.10 6.57 8.07
C LEU A 25 -13.23 6.03 7.21
N VAL A 26 -14.11 5.25 7.84
CA VAL A 26 -15.30 4.68 7.22
C VAL A 26 -16.56 5.33 7.79
N THR A 27 -17.61 5.41 6.97
CA THR A 27 -18.94 5.84 7.41
C THR A 27 -19.83 4.62 7.61
N ASP A 28 -20.60 4.60 8.70
CA ASP A 28 -21.68 3.62 8.90
C ASP A 28 -23.04 4.09 8.36
N GLY A 29 -23.09 5.28 7.76
CA GLY A 29 -24.31 5.93 7.28
C GLY A 29 -24.72 7.14 8.11
N GLU A 30 -24.38 7.16 9.41
CA GLU A 30 -24.74 8.27 10.32
C GLU A 30 -23.52 8.96 10.95
N SER A 31 -22.37 8.30 11.03
CA SER A 31 -21.16 8.85 11.64
C SER A 31 -19.88 8.40 10.95
N TRP A 32 -18.81 9.19 11.12
CA TRP A 32 -17.46 8.84 10.71
C TRP A 32 -16.75 8.10 11.84
N ARG A 33 -16.20 6.92 11.56
CA ARG A 33 -15.41 6.14 12.51
C ARG A 33 -14.16 5.60 11.86
N PHE A 34 -13.12 5.37 12.65
CA PHE A 34 -11.96 4.63 12.15
C PHE A 34 -12.32 3.16 11.97
N ALA A 35 -11.84 2.53 10.89
CA ALA A 35 -11.96 1.09 10.70
C ALA A 35 -11.30 0.36 11.87
N GLU A 36 -11.99 -0.64 12.43
CA GLU A 36 -11.51 -1.42 13.60
C GLU A 36 -10.28 -2.26 13.24
N THR A 37 -10.14 -2.66 11.98
CA THR A 37 -8.96 -3.32 11.45
C THR A 37 -7.92 -2.32 10.99
N THR A 38 -6.82 -2.24 11.74
CA THR A 38 -5.61 -1.52 11.35
C THR A 38 -4.79 -2.39 10.39
N SER A 39 -5.30 -2.60 9.19
CA SER A 39 -4.50 -3.15 8.09
C SER A 39 -3.74 -2.00 7.46
N ASN A 40 -2.41 -2.07 7.41
CA ASN A 40 -1.65 -1.11 6.63
C ASN A 40 -1.97 -1.37 5.15
N ILE A 41 -2.80 -0.51 4.57
CA ILE A 41 -3.14 -0.58 3.15
C ILE A 41 -2.02 0.14 2.39
N ILE A 42 -1.45 -0.53 1.40
CA ILE A 42 -0.37 0.02 0.59
C ILE A 42 -0.97 0.36 -0.77
N LEU A 43 -0.88 1.62 -1.16
CA LEU A 43 -1.47 2.12 -2.41
C LEU A 43 -0.37 2.61 -3.36
N CYS A 44 -0.58 2.37 -4.65
CA CYS A 44 0.15 3.10 -5.68
C CYS A 44 -0.18 4.60 -5.59
N GLN A 45 0.83 5.47 -5.62
CA GLN A 45 0.61 6.92 -5.54
C GLN A 45 -0.16 7.48 -6.76
N GLU A 46 -0.01 6.85 -7.92
CA GLU A 46 -0.59 7.33 -9.18
C GLU A 46 -2.07 6.95 -9.30
N CYS A 47 -2.39 5.65 -9.19
CA CYS A 47 -3.75 5.16 -9.38
C CYS A 47 -4.52 4.89 -8.09
N ARG A 48 -3.85 4.94 -6.94
CA ARG A 48 -4.41 4.61 -5.61
C ARG A 48 -5.02 3.20 -5.54
N CYS A 49 -4.60 2.29 -6.42
CA CYS A 49 -4.93 0.87 -6.31
C CYS A 49 -4.16 0.25 -5.13
N GLU A 50 -4.86 -0.60 -4.38
CA GLU A 50 -4.27 -1.41 -3.32
C GLU A 50 -3.29 -2.42 -3.92
N MET A 51 -2.13 -2.53 -3.28
CA MET A 51 -1.04 -3.42 -3.64
C MET A 51 -0.84 -4.45 -2.55
N ASP A 52 -0.81 -5.72 -2.96
CA ASP A 52 -0.51 -6.82 -2.05
C ASP A 52 0.99 -7.13 -2.01
N THR A 53 1.37 -8.00 -1.08
CA THR A 53 2.74 -8.49 -0.89
C THR A 53 3.43 -8.95 -2.19
N GLY A 54 2.68 -9.57 -3.11
CA GLY A 54 3.16 -10.04 -4.41
C GLY A 54 3.48 -8.90 -5.37
N ASP A 55 2.63 -7.87 -5.42
CA ASP A 55 2.88 -6.67 -6.24
C ASP A 55 4.14 -5.94 -5.78
N LEU A 56 4.31 -5.79 -4.47
CA LEU A 56 5.48 -5.15 -3.87
C LEU A 56 6.76 -5.93 -4.16
N ALA A 57 6.69 -7.27 -4.11
CA ALA A 57 7.82 -8.11 -4.51
C ALA A 57 8.14 -7.95 -6.01
N GLY A 58 7.13 -7.81 -6.87
CA GLY A 58 7.27 -7.53 -8.30
C GLY A 58 7.93 -6.18 -8.59
N LEU A 59 7.66 -5.16 -7.77
CA LEU A 59 8.32 -3.85 -7.81
C LEU A 59 9.75 -3.86 -7.23
N GLY A 60 10.18 -4.97 -6.64
CA GLY A 60 11.48 -5.10 -5.99
C GLY A 60 11.56 -4.41 -4.63
N VAL A 61 10.43 -4.20 -3.95
CA VAL A 61 10.41 -3.67 -2.58
C VAL A 61 11.07 -4.68 -1.64
N PRO A 62 12.04 -4.26 -0.80
CA PRO A 62 12.71 -5.17 0.11
C PRO A 62 11.74 -5.86 1.08
N ASN A 63 11.89 -7.18 1.26
CA ASN A 63 11.04 -7.97 2.16
C ASN A 63 11.00 -7.44 3.59
N GLU A 64 12.09 -6.81 4.06
CA GLU A 64 12.17 -6.15 5.36
C GLU A 64 11.21 -4.96 5.50
N VAL A 65 11.04 -4.19 4.42
CA VAL A 65 10.05 -3.09 4.35
C VAL A 65 8.64 -3.69 4.34
N VAL A 66 8.38 -4.70 3.50
CA VAL A 66 7.07 -5.36 3.43
C VAL A 66 6.68 -5.99 4.79
N ALA A 67 7.62 -6.63 5.48
CA ALA A 67 7.41 -7.22 6.80
C ALA A 67 7.24 -6.17 7.91
N SER A 68 7.73 -4.94 7.73
CA SER A 68 7.45 -3.84 8.67
C SER A 68 6.01 -3.35 8.54
N LEU A 69 5.42 -3.43 7.34
CA LEU A 69 4.04 -3.02 7.06
C LEU A 69 3.03 -4.06 7.60
N GLY A 70 3.39 -5.35 7.63
CA GLY A 70 2.55 -6.39 8.26
C GLY A 70 2.56 -6.39 9.80
N ARG A 71 3.49 -5.66 10.44
CA ARG A 71 3.57 -5.56 11.90
C ARG A 71 2.78 -4.35 12.37
N THR A 72 1.46 -4.52 12.47
CA THR A 72 0.59 -3.60 13.19
C THR A 72 1.17 -3.38 14.58
N ALA A 73 1.62 -2.16 14.86
CA ALA A 73 2.04 -1.77 16.21
C ALA A 73 0.84 -2.00 17.14
N THR A 74 0.95 -3.01 18.01
CA THR A 74 0.14 -3.10 19.22
C THR A 74 0.55 -1.91 20.09
N ILE A 75 -0.27 -0.87 20.11
CA ILE A 75 -0.18 0.25 21.06
C ILE A 75 -1.18 -0.01 22.17
#